data_AF-A0A2V3W7Z6-F1
#
_entry.id   AF-A0A2V3W7Z6-F1
#
_cell.length_a   1.000
_cell.length_b   1.000
_cell.length_c   1.000
_cell.angle_alpha   90.00
_cell.angle_beta   90.00
_cell.angle_gamma   90.00
#
_symmetry.space_group_name_H-M   'P 1'
#
loop_
_entity.id
_entity.type
_entity.pdbx_description
1 polymer ?
#
loop_
_entity_poly.entity_id
_entity_poly.type
_entity_poly.pdbx_seq_one_letter_code
_entity_poly.pdbx_strand_id
1 'polypeptide(L)' 'MSSWVSWITVGLIVAVLFYAIFSVYLKKPMGLYIAALFHIALGILSLPSIGLYVFGLATLEIIAGIAMIVKYRGKRTN' A
#
# COMPACT_ATOMS: atom_id res chain seq x y z
N MET A 1 -11.84 -2.93 25.94
CA MET A 1 -10.47 -2.54 25.53
C MET A 1 -10.19 -2.73 24.03
N SER A 2 -11.15 -3.25 23.23
CA SER A 2 -10.94 -3.63 21.82
C SER A 2 -11.15 -2.52 20.77
N SER A 3 -11.93 -1.47 21.07
CA SER A 3 -12.28 -0.45 20.07
C SER A 3 -11.10 0.43 19.68
N TRP A 4 -10.31 0.91 20.65
CA TRP A 4 -9.23 1.87 20.38
C TRP A 4 -8.11 1.28 19.52
N VAL A 5 -7.72 0.03 19.77
CA VAL A 5 -6.72 -0.68 18.95
C VAL A 5 -7.23 -0.86 17.51
N SER A 6 -8.50 -1.20 17.33
CA SER A 6 -9.13 -1.30 16.00
C SER A 6 -9.10 0.05 15.26
N TRP A 7 -9.38 1.16 15.95
CA TRP A 7 -9.32 2.50 15.34
C TRP A 7 -7.90 2.91 14.96
N ILE A 8 -6.90 2.55 15.76
CA ILE A 8 -5.49 2.77 15.43
C ILE A 8 -5.10 1.98 14.18
N THR A 9 -5.45 0.70 14.11
CA THR A 9 -5.16 -0.13 12.93
C THR A 9 -5.78 0.45 11.66
N VAL A 10 -7.05 0.88 11.73
CA VAL A 10 -7.72 1.54 10.60
C VAL A 10 -7.01 2.86 10.24
N GLY A 11 -6.65 3.69 11.22
CA GLY A 11 -5.91 4.92 10.99
C GLY A 11 -4.55 4.69 10.31
N LEU A 12 -3.83 3.63 10.71
CA LEU A 12 -2.57 3.23 10.10
C LEU A 12 -2.76 2.78 8.65
N ILE A 13 -3.77 1.95 8.36
CA ILE A 13 -4.10 1.53 6.99
C ILE A 13 -4.36 2.76 6.11
N VAL A 14 -5.17 3.70 6.59
CA VAL A 14 -5.48 4.94 5.84
C VAL A 14 -4.23 5.79 5.62
N ALA A 15 -3.36 5.93 6.63
CA ALA A 15 -2.12 6.69 6.49
C ALA A 15 -1.17 6.08 5.44
N VAL A 16 -1.04 4.75 5.42
CA VAL A 16 -0.23 4.03 4.43
C VAL A 16 -0.82 4.19 3.02
N LEU A 17 -2.15 4.18 2.90
CA LEU A 17 -2.82 4.46 1.63
C LEU A 17 -2.53 5.87 1.11
N PHE A 18 -2.56 6.90 1.96
CA PHE A 18 -2.16 8.26 1.56
C PHE A 18 -0.70 8.30 1.09
N TYR A 19 0.19 7.59 1.76
CA TYR A 19 1.58 7.45 1.34
C TYR A 19 1.72 6.77 -0.03
N ALA A 20 0.92 5.74 -0.31
CA ALA A 20 0.86 5.08 -1.62
C ALA A 20 0.41 6.06 -2.72
N ILE A 21 -0.68 6.80 -2.49
CA ILE A 21 -1.20 7.81 -3.43
C ILE A 21 -0.14 8.89 -3.69
N PHE A 22 0.52 9.39 -2.64
CA PHE A 22 1.59 10.38 -2.78
C PHE A 22 2.78 9.82 -3.56
N SER A 23 3.11 8.54 -3.38
CA SER A 23 4.17 7.86 -4.13
C SER A 23 3.83 7.73 -5.62
N VAL A 24 2.56 7.48 -5.97
CA VAL A 24 2.08 7.53 -7.36
C VAL A 24 2.24 8.94 -7.94
N TYR A 25 1.78 9.96 -7.21
CA TYR A 25 1.88 11.37 -7.64
C TYR A 25 3.34 11.77 -7.92
N LEU A 26 4.26 11.38 -7.03
CA LEU A 26 5.69 11.63 -7.19
C LEU A 26 6.39 10.68 -8.17
N LYS A 27 5.66 9.71 -8.78
CA LYS A 27 6.20 8.71 -9.70
C LYS A 27 7.33 7.89 -9.08
N LYS A 28 7.24 7.60 -7.78
CA LYS A 28 8.22 6.82 -7.01
C LYS A 28 7.69 5.40 -6.79
N PRO A 29 8.00 4.42 -7.67
CA PRO A 29 7.50 3.05 -7.54
C PRO A 29 7.97 2.35 -6.27
N MET A 30 9.15 2.73 -5.75
CA MET A 30 9.65 2.21 -4.47
C MET A 30 8.68 2.48 -3.31
N GLY A 31 8.01 3.64 -3.32
CA GLY A 31 7.05 3.98 -2.27
C GLY A 31 5.82 3.06 -2.27
N LEU A 32 5.41 2.54 -3.43
CA LEU A 32 4.32 1.57 -3.51
C LEU A 32 4.69 0.21 -2.94
N TYR A 33 5.92 -0.25 -3.15
CA TYR A 33 6.37 -1.51 -2.54
C TYR A 33 6.49 -1.39 -1.02
N ILE A 34 6.94 -0.23 -0.53
CA ILE A 34 6.97 0.04 0.91
C ILE A 34 5.53 0.03 1.45
N ALA A 35 4.59 0.71 0.80
CA ALA A 35 3.18 0.71 1.20
C ALA A 35 2.57 -0.71 1.22
N ALA A 36 2.86 -1.51 0.19
CA ALA A 36 2.41 -2.89 0.10
C ALA A 36 2.91 -3.76 1.26
N LEU A 37 4.17 -3.60 1.67
CA LEU A 37 4.72 -4.32 2.84
C LEU A 37 3.97 -3.96 4.13
N PHE A 38 3.66 -2.68 4.33
CA PHE A 38 2.87 -2.24 5.48
C PHE A 38 1.44 -2.79 5.43
N HIS A 39 0.77 -2.76 4.27
CA HIS A 39 -0.57 -3.33 4.13
C HIS A 39 -0.58 -4.86 4.27
N ILE A 40 0.47 -5.57 3.85
CA ILE A 40 0.62 -7.01 4.14
C ILE A 40 0.70 -7.24 5.65
N ALA A 41 1.59 -6.52 6.35
CA ALA A 41 1.74 -6.67 7.80
C ALA A 41 0.45 -6.34 8.55
N LEU A 42 -0.20 -5.22 8.22
CA LEU A 42 -1.47 -4.81 8.81
C LEU A 42 -2.61 -5.77 8.44
N GLY A 43 -2.60 -6.33 7.23
CA GLY A 43 -3.53 -7.34 6.76
C GLY A 43 -3.46 -8.62 7.59
N ILE A 44 -2.25 -9.14 7.83
CA ILE A 44 -2.01 -10.31 8.69
C ILE A 44 -2.56 -10.04 10.10
N LEU A 45 -2.22 -8.89 10.68
CA LEU A 45 -2.66 -8.49 12.03
C LEU A 45 -4.18 -8.30 12.15
N SER A 46 -4.88 -8.15 11.03
CA SER A 46 -6.32 -7.85 10.98
C SER A 46 -7.19 -9.00 10.47
N LEU A 47 -6.60 -10.19 10.27
CA LEU A 47 -7.36 -11.40 9.93
C LEU A 47 -8.17 -11.90 11.15
N PRO A 48 -9.39 -12.45 10.94
CA PRO A 48 -10.07 -12.67 9.66
C PRO A 48 -10.98 -11.51 9.21
N SER A 49 -10.97 -10.38 9.92
CA SER A 49 -11.90 -9.25 9.73
C SER A 49 -11.57 -8.44 8.46
N ILE A 50 -11.05 -7.21 8.61
CA ILE A 50 -10.72 -6.33 7.49
C ILE A 50 -9.47 -6.79 6.72
N GLY A 51 -8.67 -7.71 7.28
CA GLY A 51 -7.36 -8.11 6.76
C GLY A 51 -7.35 -8.50 5.28
N LEU A 52 -8.38 -9.19 4.79
CA LEU A 52 -8.50 -9.56 3.36
C LEU A 52 -8.60 -8.35 2.43
N TYR A 53 -9.32 -7.31 2.84
CA TYR A 53 -9.42 -6.06 2.07
C TYR A 53 -8.07 -5.34 2.03
N VAL A 54 -7.33 -5.38 3.15
CA VAL A 54 -5.99 -4.78 3.25
C VAL A 54 -4.98 -5.52 2.36
N PHE A 55 -5.06 -6.85 2.27
CA PHE A 55 -4.26 -7.62 1.29
C PHE A 55 -4.63 -7.29 -0.16
N GLY A 56 -5.91 -7.01 -0.43
CA GLY A 56 -6.35 -6.48 -1.72
C GLY A 56 -5.65 -5.17 -2.07
N LEU A 57 -5.55 -4.25 -1.10
CA LEU A 57 -4.79 -3.01 -1.25
C LEU A 57 -3.32 -3.26 -1.58
N ALA A 58 -2.66 -4.14 -0.82
CA ALA A 58 -1.26 -4.50 -1.06
C ALA A 58 -1.03 -5.07 -2.47
N THR A 59 -1.97 -5.90 -2.95
CA THR A 59 -1.92 -6.45 -4.32
C THR A 59 -2.00 -5.33 -5.36
N LEU A 60 -2.91 -4.37 -5.19
CA LEU A 60 -3.04 -3.22 -6.08
C LEU A 60 -1.78 -2.35 -6.08
N GLU A 61 -1.17 -2.13 -4.92
CA GLU A 61 0.06 -1.34 -4.78
C GLU A 61 1.23 -2.00 -5.52
N ILE A 62 1.38 -3.32 -5.44
CA ILE A 62 2.39 -4.07 -6.18
C ILE A 62 2.17 -3.94 -7.68
N ILE A 63 0.95 -4.16 -8.17
CA ILE A 63 0.60 -4.04 -9.59
C ILE A 63 0.87 -2.62 -10.09
N ALA A 64 0.46 -1.60 -9.33
CA ALA A 64 0.72 -0.20 -9.65
C ALA A 64 2.23 0.12 -9.67
N GLY A 65 3.00 -0.42 -8.72
CA GLY A 65 4.46 -0.31 -8.67
C GLY A 65 5.12 -0.85 -9.94
N ILE A 66 4.73 -2.05 -10.36
CA ILE A 66 5.22 -2.69 -11.59
C ILE A 66 4.84 -1.86 -12.81
N ALA A 67 3.58 -1.44 -12.92
CA ALA A 67 3.08 -0.63 -14.04
C ALA A 67 3.85 0.69 -14.17
N MET A 68 4.16 1.35 -13.06
CA MET A 68 4.97 2.57 -13.06
C MET A 68 6.41 2.31 -13.49
N ILE A 69 7.05 1.23 -13.02
CA ILE A 69 8.41 0.89 -13.48
C ILE A 69 8.40 0.69 -14.99
N VAL A 70 7.48 -0.10 -15.53
CA VAL A 70 7.37 -0.35 -16.97
C VAL A 70 7.18 0.96 -17.75
N LYS A 71 6.27 1.83 -17.28
CA LYS A 71 5.96 3.10 -17.93
C LYS A 71 7.10 4.12 -17.89
N TYR A 72 7.81 4.25 -16.77
CA TYR A 72 8.80 5.31 -16.58
C TYR A 72 10.24 4.89 -16.90
N ARG A 73 10.57 3.59 -16.86
CA ARG A 73 11.90 3.10 -17.27
C ARG A 73 12.12 3.27 -18.78
N GLY A 74 11.08 3.09 -19.60
CA GLY A 74 11.13 3.32 -21.05
C GLY A 74 11.32 4.80 -21.46
N LYS A 75 11.02 5.76 -20.58
CA LYS A 75 11.21 7.20 -20.85
C LYS A 75 12.60 7.73 -20.49
N ARG A 76 13.41 6.97 -19.76
CA ARG A 76 14.75 7.41 -19.31
C ARG A 76 15.89 6.91 -20.22
N THR A 77 15.57 6.05 -21.19
CA THR A 77 16.51 5.35 -22.08
C THR A 77 16.39 5.75 -23.55
N ASN A 78 15.44 6.64 -23.87
CA ASN A 78 15.37 7.39 -25.13
C ASN A 78 15.68 8.85 -24.84
#